data_AF-M4VF81-F1
#
_entry.id   AF-M4VF81-F1
#
_cell.length_a   1.000
_cell.length_b   1.000
_cell.length_c   1.000
_cell.angle_alpha   90.00
_cell.angle_beta   90.00
_cell.angle_gamma   90.00
#
_symmetry.space_group_name_H-M   'P 1'
#
loop_
_entity.id
_entity.type
_entity.pdbx_description
1 polymer ?
#
loop_
_entity_poly.entity_id
_entity_poly.type
_entity_poly.pdbx_seq_one_letter_code
_entity_poly.pdbx_strand_id
1 'polypeptide(L)'
;MTFDSASILTDKAAFTGQFVHALVSKCRDHNGRGVDGMRLIQMMAGAIVEFTLLFDESDRGVEAMYDHLATMLGCEPQEGPVSDLALPPAYIIDFRAEQGRELTRRMFEDWLHCAYEFQDVLLFVCQQMFMAMEEEGQHRRDLFRLLIECTNRCLGYEIAAQELCDIVIEQKIGLEGWSLPESISGLSAVSGRALALSLNAYQQTAFRGADLPEHLDRLTCVMTQEAVRLGLPAGSDWRFGLAANDRPLDAPYELIASLEPLARDFFRVIRMHNLMDQAVASAKATGRMLAVAAGGDRPEVEPVIAKPLAMAAMTETYKTVCTQYAIMSM
;
A
#
# COMPACT_ATOMS: atom_id res chain seq x y z
N MET A 1 -12.57 -41.14 -3.10
CA MET A 1 -12.14 -40.68 -1.77
C MET A 1 -13.16 -39.68 -1.30
N THR A 2 -13.97 -40.07 -0.33
CA THR A 2 -14.96 -39.22 0.34
C THR A 2 -14.20 -38.24 1.22
N PHE A 3 -14.23 -36.95 0.85
CA PHE A 3 -13.74 -35.88 1.71
C PHE A 3 -14.67 -35.79 2.91
N ASP A 4 -14.11 -36.06 4.08
CA ASP A 4 -14.84 -36.04 5.34
C ASP A 4 -14.94 -34.60 5.82
N SER A 5 -16.10 -33.97 5.62
CA SER A 5 -16.42 -32.60 6.04
C SER A 5 -16.24 -32.36 7.55
N ALA A 6 -16.07 -33.44 8.34
CA ALA A 6 -15.74 -33.39 9.76
C ALA A 6 -14.28 -32.95 10.05
N SER A 7 -13.32 -33.15 9.14
CA SER A 7 -11.91 -32.78 9.41
C SER A 7 -11.68 -31.26 9.35
N ILE A 8 -12.40 -30.55 8.47
CA ILE A 8 -12.29 -29.10 8.31
C ILE A 8 -12.90 -28.37 9.52
N LEU A 9 -14.03 -28.86 10.06
CA LEU A 9 -14.70 -28.26 11.22
C LEU A 9 -13.90 -28.40 12.53
N THR A 10 -13.15 -29.49 12.70
CA THR A 10 -12.28 -29.71 13.88
C THR A 10 -11.01 -28.85 13.83
N ASP A 11 -10.68 -28.30 12.66
CA ASP A 11 -9.54 -27.43 12.39
C ASP A 11 -9.88 -25.93 12.51
N LYS A 12 -11.14 -25.53 12.30
CA LYS A 12 -11.56 -24.10 12.32
C LYS A 12 -11.15 -23.35 13.57
N ALA A 13 -11.36 -23.92 14.75
CA ALA A 13 -11.00 -23.26 16.02
C ALA A 13 -9.48 -23.13 16.19
N ALA A 14 -8.73 -24.17 15.82
CA ALA A 14 -7.28 -24.16 15.86
C ALA A 14 -6.70 -23.15 14.85
N PHE A 15 -7.21 -23.17 13.62
CA PHE A 15 -6.89 -22.22 12.56
C PHE A 15 -7.19 -20.78 12.97
N THR A 16 -8.39 -20.50 13.49
CA THR A 16 -8.78 -19.17 13.98
C THR A 16 -7.83 -18.72 15.09
N GLY A 17 -7.48 -19.61 16.02
CA GLY A 17 -6.50 -19.33 17.07
C GLY A 17 -5.11 -18.98 16.51
N GLN A 18 -4.64 -19.70 15.48
CA GLN A 18 -3.39 -19.39 14.80
C GLN A 18 -3.43 -18.02 14.09
N PHE A 19 -4.54 -17.72 13.40
CA PHE A 19 -4.74 -16.45 12.71
C PHE A 19 -4.72 -15.27 13.69
N VAL A 20 -5.50 -15.37 14.78
CA VAL A 20 -5.52 -14.38 15.87
C VAL A 20 -4.13 -14.22 16.49
N HIS A 21 -3.44 -15.33 16.79
CA HIS A 21 -2.10 -15.28 17.36
C HIS A 21 -1.10 -14.59 16.41
N ALA A 22 -1.17 -14.88 15.11
CA ALA A 22 -0.32 -14.25 14.10
C ALA A 22 -0.59 -12.74 13.98
N LEU A 23 -1.85 -12.33 13.97
CA LEU A 23 -2.23 -10.91 13.98
C LEU A 23 -1.72 -10.19 15.24
N VAL A 24 -2.08 -10.70 16.41
CA VAL A 24 -1.76 -10.08 17.71
C VAL A 24 -0.26 -10.02 17.95
N SER A 25 0.49 -11.06 17.59
CA SER A 25 1.96 -11.08 17.75
C SER A 25 2.65 -9.98 16.95
N LYS A 26 2.16 -9.67 15.74
CA LYS A 26 2.67 -8.58 14.89
C LYS A 26 2.20 -7.19 15.32
N CYS A 27 1.13 -7.12 16.11
CA CYS A 27 0.54 -5.87 16.60
C CYS A 27 1.01 -5.50 18.02
N ARG A 28 1.95 -6.24 18.62
CA ARG A 28 2.47 -5.89 19.95
C ARG A 28 3.12 -4.50 19.94
N ASP A 29 2.87 -3.75 21.01
CA ASP A 29 3.49 -2.46 21.25
C ASP A 29 5.02 -2.61 21.38
N HIS A 30 5.76 -1.52 21.14
CA HIS A 30 7.21 -1.42 21.21
C HIS A 30 7.77 -1.89 22.56
N ASN A 31 6.97 -1.72 23.62
CA ASN A 31 7.31 -2.15 24.98
C ASN A 31 6.88 -3.59 25.30
N GLY A 32 6.20 -4.28 24.37
CA GLY A 32 5.70 -5.65 24.52
C GLY A 32 4.57 -5.83 25.54
N ARG A 33 4.02 -4.73 26.08
CA ARG A 33 3.06 -4.73 27.20
C ARG A 33 1.59 -4.70 26.78
N GLY A 34 1.29 -4.51 25.50
CA GLY A 34 -0.08 -4.42 24.98
C GLY A 34 -0.14 -4.58 23.46
N VAL A 35 -1.35 -4.50 22.90
CA VAL A 35 -1.61 -4.57 21.46
C VAL A 35 -1.93 -3.16 20.96
N ASP A 36 -1.26 -2.74 19.89
CA ASP A 36 -1.58 -1.49 19.19
C ASP A 36 -2.84 -1.70 18.34
N GLY A 37 -3.96 -1.15 18.82
CA GLY A 37 -5.27 -1.31 18.18
C GLY A 37 -5.32 -0.77 16.75
N MET A 38 -4.59 0.32 16.44
CA MET A 38 -4.58 0.86 15.08
C MET A 38 -3.82 -0.06 14.13
N ARG A 39 -2.68 -0.62 14.56
CA ARG A 39 -1.96 -1.64 13.76
C ARG A 39 -2.83 -2.86 13.50
N LEU A 40 -3.60 -3.29 14.51
CA LEU A 40 -4.51 -4.41 14.39
C LEU A 40 -5.61 -4.12 13.37
N ILE A 41 -6.23 -2.95 13.43
CA ILE A 41 -7.24 -2.50 12.44
C ILE A 41 -6.65 -2.51 11.03
N GLN A 42 -5.45 -1.97 10.83
CA GLN A 42 -4.81 -1.92 9.51
C GLN A 42 -4.46 -3.31 8.96
N MET A 43 -4.01 -4.23 9.83
CA MET A 43 -3.77 -5.62 9.43
C MET A 43 -5.06 -6.36 9.09
N MET A 44 -6.14 -6.15 9.86
CA MET A 44 -7.46 -6.71 9.54
C MET A 44 -8.01 -6.13 8.23
N ALA A 45 -7.80 -4.83 7.99
CA ALA A 45 -8.15 -4.19 6.73
C ALA A 45 -7.44 -4.85 5.54
N GLY A 46 -6.13 -5.08 5.66
CA GLY A 46 -5.38 -5.81 4.65
C GLY A 46 -5.89 -7.25 4.44
N ALA A 47 -6.26 -7.94 5.51
CA ALA A 47 -6.84 -9.29 5.41
C ALA A 47 -8.15 -9.32 4.62
N ILE A 48 -9.03 -8.36 4.90
CA ILE A 48 -10.28 -8.17 4.15
C ILE A 48 -9.97 -7.90 2.67
N VAL A 49 -9.08 -6.95 2.38
CA VAL A 49 -8.71 -6.60 1.00
C VAL A 49 -8.19 -7.81 0.24
N GLU A 50 -7.24 -8.56 0.80
CA GLU A 50 -6.69 -9.75 0.13
C GLU A 50 -7.76 -10.77 -0.22
N PHE A 51 -8.70 -11.02 0.70
CA PHE A 51 -9.80 -11.94 0.44
C PHE A 51 -10.73 -11.40 -0.66
N THR A 52 -11.07 -10.11 -0.62
CA THR A 52 -12.00 -9.52 -1.60
C THR A 52 -11.41 -9.41 -3.01
N LEU A 53 -10.08 -9.30 -3.13
CA LEU A 53 -9.39 -9.31 -4.44
C LEU A 53 -9.45 -10.66 -5.16
N LEU A 54 -9.96 -11.72 -4.51
CA LEU A 54 -10.25 -13.00 -5.17
C LEU A 54 -11.48 -12.94 -6.09
N PHE A 55 -12.28 -11.88 -5.98
CA PHE A 55 -13.53 -11.71 -6.72
C PHE A 55 -13.43 -10.53 -7.70
N ASP A 56 -14.12 -10.64 -8.83
CA ASP A 56 -14.09 -9.60 -9.88
C ASP A 56 -14.64 -8.24 -9.39
N GLU A 57 -15.72 -8.27 -8.59
CA GLU A 57 -16.34 -7.07 -7.99
C GLU A 57 -15.88 -6.89 -6.54
N SER A 58 -14.58 -6.63 -6.36
CA SER A 58 -13.94 -6.52 -5.04
C SER A 58 -14.52 -5.40 -4.15
N ASP A 59 -14.96 -4.29 -4.75
CA ASP A 59 -15.62 -3.18 -4.06
C ASP A 59 -16.94 -3.60 -3.40
N ARG A 60 -17.80 -4.30 -4.16
CA ARG A 60 -19.05 -4.87 -3.63
C ARG A 60 -18.79 -5.97 -2.61
N GLY A 61 -17.73 -6.75 -2.79
CA GLY A 61 -17.31 -7.76 -1.81
C GLY A 61 -16.99 -7.13 -0.45
N VAL A 62 -16.27 -6.00 -0.46
CA VAL A 62 -15.96 -5.25 0.77
C VAL A 62 -17.22 -4.67 1.42
N GLU A 63 -18.12 -4.08 0.65
CA GLU A 63 -19.41 -3.55 1.15
C GLU A 63 -20.26 -4.65 1.82
N ALA A 64 -20.39 -5.81 1.18
CA ALA A 64 -21.11 -6.94 1.75
C ALA A 64 -20.47 -7.47 3.05
N MET A 65 -19.14 -7.44 3.16
CA MET A 65 -18.43 -7.78 4.38
C MET A 65 -18.72 -6.76 5.50
N TYR A 66 -18.87 -5.47 5.19
CA TYR A 66 -19.27 -4.47 6.18
C TYR A 66 -20.68 -4.68 6.68
N ASP A 67 -21.65 -4.94 5.80
CA ASP A 67 -23.03 -5.21 6.20
C ASP A 67 -23.14 -6.43 7.12
N HIS A 68 -22.38 -7.49 6.80
CA HIS A 68 -22.30 -8.67 7.64
C HIS A 68 -21.64 -8.35 9.00
N LEU A 69 -20.52 -7.62 9.00
CA LEU A 69 -19.85 -7.23 10.25
C LEU A 69 -20.71 -6.30 11.10
N ALA A 70 -21.47 -5.37 10.51
CA ALA A 70 -22.43 -4.51 11.19
C ALA A 70 -23.49 -5.33 11.92
N THR A 71 -24.01 -6.37 11.25
CA THR A 71 -24.96 -7.34 11.83
C THR A 71 -24.33 -8.09 13.01
N MET A 72 -23.11 -8.60 12.86
CA MET A 72 -22.38 -9.32 13.90
C MET A 72 -22.05 -8.44 15.11
N LEU A 73 -21.71 -7.17 14.88
CA LEU A 73 -21.39 -6.19 15.91
C LEU A 73 -22.64 -5.58 16.55
N GLY A 74 -23.81 -5.67 15.90
CA GLY A 74 -25.04 -5.02 16.35
C GLY A 74 -24.96 -3.48 16.33
N CYS A 75 -24.10 -2.91 15.48
CA CYS A 75 -23.95 -1.45 15.37
C CYS A 75 -23.47 -1.00 13.99
N GLU A 76 -23.88 0.21 13.62
CA GLU A 76 -23.37 0.93 12.44
C GLU A 76 -22.08 1.71 12.76
N PRO A 77 -21.20 1.91 11.76
CA PRO A 77 -20.00 2.72 11.95
C PRO A 77 -20.36 4.16 12.36
N GLN A 78 -19.41 4.84 13.00
CA GLN A 78 -19.57 6.24 13.34
C GLN A 78 -19.74 7.11 12.08
N GLU A 79 -20.75 7.98 12.08
CA GLU A 79 -21.04 8.89 10.97
C GLU A 79 -20.12 10.13 10.99
N GLY A 80 -19.96 10.74 9.81
CA GLY A 80 -19.27 12.00 9.64
C GLY A 80 -17.82 11.88 9.12
N PRO A 81 -17.15 13.03 8.95
CA PRO A 81 -15.77 13.07 8.50
C PRO A 81 -14.82 12.49 9.55
N VAL A 82 -13.87 11.67 9.10
CA VAL A 82 -12.75 11.21 9.94
C VAL A 82 -11.71 12.33 9.98
N SER A 83 -11.19 12.65 11.16
CA SER A 83 -10.12 13.64 11.30
C SER A 83 -8.85 13.17 10.58
N ASP A 84 -8.14 14.09 9.92
CA ASP A 84 -6.84 13.80 9.30
C ASP A 84 -5.80 13.30 10.32
N LEU A 85 -6.00 13.58 11.61
CA LEU A 85 -5.15 13.10 12.71
C LEU A 85 -5.56 11.73 13.25
N ALA A 86 -6.73 11.21 12.85
CA ALA A 86 -7.23 9.91 13.33
C ALA A 86 -6.57 8.73 12.61
N LEU A 87 -6.00 8.96 11.42
CA LEU A 87 -5.33 7.95 10.63
C LEU A 87 -3.83 8.24 10.55
N PRO A 88 -2.97 7.21 10.57
CA PRO A 88 -1.56 7.40 10.30
C PRO A 88 -1.33 7.71 8.81
N PRO A 89 -0.13 8.19 8.45
CA PRO A 89 0.24 8.44 7.06
C PRO A 89 0.01 7.22 6.14
N ALA A 90 -0.29 7.49 4.87
CA ALA A 90 -0.64 6.48 3.87
C ALA A 90 0.35 5.31 3.78
N TYR A 91 1.66 5.60 3.80
CA TYR A 91 2.72 4.59 3.75
C TYR A 91 2.75 3.68 4.99
N ILE A 92 2.22 4.13 6.14
CA ILE A 92 2.06 3.28 7.33
C ILE A 92 0.82 2.39 7.17
N ILE A 93 -0.28 2.94 6.66
CA ILE A 93 -1.50 2.18 6.36
C ILE A 93 -1.15 1.04 5.40
N ASP A 94 -0.51 1.37 4.27
CA ASP A 94 -0.08 0.40 3.26
C ASP A 94 0.83 -0.67 3.86
N PHE A 95 1.91 -0.28 4.54
CA PHE A 95 2.85 -1.22 5.16
C PHE A 95 2.19 -2.21 6.12
N ARG A 96 1.20 -1.77 6.91
CA ARG A 96 0.49 -2.63 7.86
C ARG A 96 -0.57 -3.49 7.18
N ALA A 97 -1.29 -2.92 6.21
CA ALA A 97 -2.24 -3.66 5.42
C ALA A 97 -1.55 -4.78 4.63
N GLU A 98 -0.39 -4.53 4.02
CA GLU A 98 0.40 -5.57 3.34
C GLU A 98 0.79 -6.73 4.26
N GLN A 99 1.08 -6.47 5.55
CA GLN A 99 1.34 -7.55 6.51
C GLN A 99 0.11 -8.41 6.77
N GLY A 100 -1.08 -7.80 6.75
CA GLY A 100 -2.37 -8.49 6.86
C GLY A 100 -2.71 -9.27 5.60
N ARG A 101 -2.47 -8.69 4.42
CA ARG A 101 -2.65 -9.35 3.12
C ARG A 101 -1.75 -10.58 3.00
N GLU A 102 -0.47 -10.43 3.29
CA GLU A 102 0.49 -11.54 3.24
C GLU A 102 0.15 -12.66 4.22
N LEU A 103 -0.32 -12.31 5.43
CA LEU A 103 -0.81 -13.31 6.39
C LEU A 103 -2.01 -14.07 5.81
N THR A 104 -2.96 -13.35 5.25
CA THR A 104 -4.20 -13.91 4.71
C THR A 104 -3.93 -14.80 3.50
N ARG A 105 -3.06 -14.37 2.58
CA ARG A 105 -2.64 -15.15 1.42
C ARG A 105 -2.08 -16.52 1.81
N ARG A 106 -1.12 -16.55 2.73
CA ARG A 106 -0.51 -17.80 3.24
C ARG A 106 -1.53 -18.73 3.89
N MET A 107 -2.51 -18.16 4.58
CA MET A 107 -3.50 -18.94 5.31
C MET A 107 -4.69 -19.36 4.43
N PHE A 108 -4.94 -18.64 3.33
CA PHE A 108 -5.99 -18.95 2.37
C PHE A 108 -5.61 -20.09 1.41
N GLU A 109 -4.31 -20.34 1.19
CA GLU A 109 -3.82 -21.46 0.35
C GLU A 109 -4.44 -22.81 0.76
N ASP A 110 -4.69 -23.02 2.05
CA ASP A 110 -5.30 -24.24 2.59
C ASP A 110 -6.83 -24.28 2.47
N TRP A 111 -7.48 -23.18 2.07
CA TRP A 111 -8.93 -22.96 2.08
C TRP A 111 -9.54 -22.69 0.69
N LEU A 112 -8.79 -22.91 -0.40
CA LEU A 112 -9.19 -22.59 -1.78
C LEU A 112 -10.56 -23.15 -2.20
N HIS A 113 -11.02 -24.26 -1.61
CA HIS A 113 -12.30 -24.88 -1.92
C HIS A 113 -13.49 -24.37 -1.07
N CYS A 114 -13.24 -23.50 -0.08
CA CYS A 114 -14.21 -23.06 0.92
C CYS A 114 -14.14 -21.55 1.20
N ALA A 115 -14.07 -20.71 0.16
CA ALA A 115 -13.89 -19.26 0.30
C ALA A 115 -14.93 -18.58 1.20
N TYR A 116 -16.21 -18.97 1.11
CA TYR A 116 -17.28 -18.43 1.98
C TYR A 116 -17.06 -18.76 3.46
N GLU A 117 -16.58 -19.96 3.79
CA GLU A 117 -16.29 -20.31 5.18
C GLU A 117 -15.10 -19.51 5.73
N PHE A 118 -14.12 -19.22 4.87
CA PHE A 118 -12.98 -18.39 5.23
C PHE A 118 -13.40 -16.93 5.49
N GLN A 119 -14.35 -16.41 4.71
CA GLN A 119 -14.96 -15.10 4.98
C GLN A 119 -15.56 -15.02 6.39
N ASP A 120 -16.33 -16.04 6.79
CA ASP A 120 -16.93 -16.09 8.12
C ASP A 120 -15.87 -16.11 9.22
N VAL A 121 -14.76 -16.82 9.02
CA VAL A 121 -13.63 -16.82 9.95
C VAL A 121 -12.99 -15.43 10.04
N LEU A 122 -12.75 -14.75 8.91
CA LEU A 122 -12.19 -13.39 8.91
C LEU A 122 -13.08 -12.40 9.67
N LEU A 123 -14.39 -12.43 9.41
CA LEU A 123 -15.36 -11.56 10.07
C LEU A 123 -15.49 -11.88 11.57
N PHE A 124 -15.47 -13.17 11.92
CA PHE A 124 -15.44 -13.61 13.31
C PHE A 124 -14.20 -13.08 14.03
N VAL A 125 -13.01 -13.17 13.42
CA VAL A 125 -11.78 -12.59 13.98
C VAL A 125 -11.93 -11.08 14.19
N CYS A 126 -12.42 -10.35 13.19
CA CYS A 126 -12.63 -8.91 13.30
C CYS A 126 -13.56 -8.57 14.47
N GLN A 127 -14.68 -9.29 14.59
CA GLN A 127 -15.62 -9.13 15.70
C GLN A 127 -14.95 -9.39 17.05
N GLN A 128 -14.21 -10.50 17.21
CA GLN A 128 -13.54 -10.82 18.47
C GLN A 128 -12.51 -9.75 18.86
N MET A 129 -11.76 -9.22 17.90
CA MET A 129 -10.80 -8.16 18.15
C MET A 129 -11.50 -6.85 18.58
N PHE A 130 -12.65 -6.54 17.99
CA PHE A 130 -13.45 -5.37 18.39
C PHE A 130 -13.98 -5.51 19.81
N MET A 131 -14.49 -6.69 20.17
CA MET A 131 -14.94 -6.97 21.54
C MET A 131 -13.80 -6.78 22.55
N ALA A 132 -12.61 -7.32 22.25
CA ALA A 132 -11.43 -7.17 23.11
C ALA A 132 -11.00 -5.70 23.27
N MET A 133 -10.97 -4.92 22.18
CA MET A 133 -10.64 -3.49 22.25
C MET A 133 -11.71 -2.68 22.99
N GLU A 134 -12.97 -3.08 22.91
CA GLU A 134 -14.07 -2.44 23.63
C GLU A 134 -14.00 -2.70 25.14
N GLU A 135 -13.58 -3.89 25.57
CA GLU A 135 -13.29 -4.18 26.98
C GLU A 135 -12.18 -3.29 27.54
N GLU A 136 -11.25 -2.84 26.68
CA GLU A 136 -10.20 -1.87 27.01
C GLU A 136 -10.66 -0.41 26.91
N GLY A 137 -11.94 -0.16 26.62
CA GLY A 137 -12.58 1.16 26.64
C GLY A 137 -12.69 1.87 25.29
N GLN A 138 -12.38 1.21 24.17
CA GLN A 138 -12.57 1.78 22.84
C GLN A 138 -14.03 1.65 22.37
N HIS A 139 -14.57 2.67 21.72
CA HIS A 139 -15.93 2.59 21.18
C HIS A 139 -15.98 1.79 19.87
N ARG A 140 -16.76 0.70 19.87
CA ARG A 140 -16.92 -0.20 18.71
C ARG A 140 -17.31 0.51 17.41
N ARG A 141 -18.15 1.54 17.47
CA ARG A 141 -18.56 2.34 16.30
C ARG A 141 -17.39 3.11 15.68
N ASP A 142 -16.47 3.60 16.51
CA ASP A 142 -15.27 4.30 16.06
C ASP A 142 -14.28 3.30 15.45
N LEU A 143 -14.06 2.16 16.11
CA LEU A 143 -13.22 1.07 15.58
C LEU A 143 -13.72 0.60 14.21
N PHE A 144 -15.04 0.45 14.07
CA PHE A 144 -15.64 0.04 12.80
C PHE A 144 -15.44 1.10 11.71
N ARG A 145 -15.62 2.38 12.05
CA ARG A 145 -15.35 3.48 11.11
C ARG A 145 -13.90 3.49 10.65
N LEU A 146 -12.94 3.28 11.56
CA LEU A 146 -11.51 3.22 11.25
C LEU A 146 -11.16 2.01 10.37
N LEU A 147 -11.77 0.85 10.60
CA LEU A 147 -11.60 -0.34 9.76
C LEU A 147 -12.07 -0.07 8.33
N ILE A 148 -13.27 0.48 8.14
CA ILE A 148 -13.80 0.82 6.82
C ILE A 148 -12.83 1.76 6.08
N GLU A 149 -12.36 2.81 6.76
CA GLU A 149 -11.47 3.80 6.16
C GLU A 149 -10.11 3.20 5.77
N CYS A 150 -9.52 2.35 6.61
CA CYS A 150 -8.27 1.66 6.31
C CYS A 150 -8.43 0.66 5.15
N THR A 151 -9.52 -0.11 5.13
CA THR A 151 -9.81 -1.08 4.09
C THR A 151 -10.04 -0.40 2.74
N ASN A 152 -10.86 0.66 2.69
CA ASN A 152 -11.11 1.42 1.46
C ASN A 152 -9.84 2.05 0.89
N ARG A 153 -8.97 2.61 1.74
CA ARG A 153 -7.67 3.14 1.29
C ARG A 153 -6.76 2.05 0.76
N CYS A 154 -6.65 0.92 1.47
CA CYS A 154 -5.83 -0.21 1.04
C CYS A 154 -6.31 -0.77 -0.31
N LEU A 155 -7.63 -0.99 -0.48
CA LEU A 155 -8.22 -1.40 -1.75
C LEU A 155 -7.95 -0.37 -2.84
N GLY A 156 -8.11 0.92 -2.53
CA GLY A 156 -7.81 2.03 -3.42
C GLY A 156 -6.37 2.04 -3.90
N TYR A 157 -5.39 1.74 -3.03
CA TYR A 157 -3.99 1.63 -3.43
C TYR A 157 -3.74 0.48 -4.41
N GLU A 158 -4.40 -0.67 -4.21
CA GLU A 158 -4.25 -1.83 -5.09
C GLU A 158 -4.84 -1.60 -6.48
N ILE A 159 -6.05 -1.07 -6.53
CA ILE A 159 -6.71 -0.71 -7.79
C ILE A 159 -5.89 0.37 -8.48
N ALA A 160 -5.50 1.43 -7.77
CA ALA A 160 -4.74 2.52 -8.35
C ALA A 160 -3.37 2.06 -8.89
N ALA A 161 -2.67 1.19 -8.17
CA ALA A 161 -1.38 0.67 -8.62
C ALA A 161 -1.50 -0.13 -9.93
N GLN A 162 -2.56 -0.93 -10.08
CA GLN A 162 -2.82 -1.70 -11.29
C GLN A 162 -3.20 -0.78 -12.46
N GLU A 163 -4.24 0.03 -12.28
CA GLU A 163 -4.78 0.88 -13.34
C GLU A 163 -3.76 1.92 -13.82
N LEU A 164 -2.90 2.45 -12.93
CA LEU A 164 -1.82 3.34 -13.36
C LEU A 164 -0.78 2.63 -14.22
N CYS A 165 -0.43 1.37 -13.90
CA CYS A 165 0.43 0.58 -14.77
C CYS A 165 -0.21 0.36 -16.14
N ASP A 166 -1.50 0.03 -16.17
CA ASP A 166 -2.23 -0.21 -17.42
C ASP A 166 -2.31 1.07 -18.26
N ILE A 167 -2.61 2.22 -17.64
CA ILE A 167 -2.55 3.53 -18.31
C ILE A 167 -1.18 3.79 -18.93
N VAL A 168 -0.08 3.51 -18.22
CA VAL A 168 1.28 3.70 -18.74
C VAL A 168 1.56 2.74 -19.90
N ILE A 169 1.18 1.46 -19.78
CA ILE A 169 1.36 0.47 -20.84
C ILE A 169 0.57 0.86 -22.09
N GLU A 170 -0.69 1.21 -21.95
CA GLU A 170 -1.55 1.51 -23.08
C GLU A 170 -1.23 2.87 -23.73
N GLN A 171 -1.17 3.93 -22.92
CA GLN A 171 -1.04 5.29 -23.43
C GLN A 171 0.42 5.66 -23.69
N LYS A 172 1.32 5.36 -22.76
CA LYS A 172 2.72 5.81 -22.88
C LYS A 172 3.55 4.86 -23.73
N ILE A 173 3.52 3.56 -23.45
CA ILE A 173 4.27 2.58 -24.24
C ILE A 173 3.58 2.33 -25.58
N GLY A 174 2.28 2.03 -25.55
CA GLY A 174 1.52 1.62 -26.74
C GLY A 174 1.31 2.73 -27.78
N LEU A 175 1.07 3.98 -27.36
CA LEU A 175 0.77 5.09 -28.26
C LEU A 175 1.91 6.10 -28.39
N GLU A 176 2.55 6.49 -27.28
CA GLU A 176 3.61 7.51 -27.28
C GLU A 176 5.02 6.92 -27.46
N GLY A 177 5.17 5.59 -27.45
CA GLY A 177 6.44 4.91 -27.70
C GLY A 177 7.45 5.00 -26.57
N TRP A 178 7.02 5.20 -25.33
CA TRP A 178 7.90 5.14 -24.16
C TRP A 178 8.53 3.76 -24.01
N SER A 179 9.79 3.77 -23.59
CA SER A 179 10.50 2.58 -23.13
C SER A 179 10.10 2.20 -21.69
N LEU A 180 10.40 0.97 -21.28
CA LEU A 180 10.21 0.54 -19.89
C LEU A 180 11.02 1.39 -18.88
N PRO A 181 12.30 1.74 -19.14
CA PRO A 181 13.03 2.70 -18.31
C PRO A 181 12.30 4.04 -18.12
N GLU A 182 11.78 4.64 -19.19
CA GLU A 182 11.04 5.90 -19.10
C GLU A 182 9.75 5.74 -18.29
N SER A 183 9.07 4.60 -18.44
CA SER A 183 7.87 4.26 -17.68
C SER A 183 8.15 4.14 -16.18
N ILE A 184 9.26 3.47 -15.81
CA ILE A 184 9.74 3.37 -14.42
C ILE A 184 10.07 4.76 -13.88
N SER A 185 10.89 5.54 -14.60
CA SER A 185 11.30 6.88 -14.17
C SER A 185 10.11 7.83 -14.04
N GLY A 186 9.16 7.78 -14.98
CA GLY A 186 7.96 8.62 -14.97
C GLY A 186 7.07 8.35 -13.76
N LEU A 187 6.69 7.08 -13.51
CA LEU A 187 5.88 6.69 -12.35
C LEU A 187 6.59 7.05 -11.03
N SER A 188 7.90 6.76 -10.95
CA SER A 188 8.71 7.01 -9.76
C SER A 188 8.83 8.52 -9.47
N ALA A 189 9.01 9.34 -10.51
CA ALA A 189 9.07 10.78 -10.40
C ALA A 189 7.73 11.40 -9.99
N VAL A 190 6.61 10.93 -10.56
CA VAL A 190 5.26 11.35 -10.16
C VAL A 190 5.01 11.05 -8.68
N SER A 191 5.44 9.87 -8.21
CA SER A 191 5.38 9.50 -6.79
C SER A 191 6.18 10.46 -5.90
N GLY A 192 7.45 10.71 -6.24
CA GLY A 192 8.31 11.65 -5.49
C GLY A 192 7.77 13.09 -5.47
N ARG A 193 7.16 13.53 -6.58
CA ARG A 193 6.50 14.83 -6.69
C ARG A 193 5.27 14.92 -5.79
N ALA A 194 4.39 13.92 -5.84
CA ALA A 194 3.19 13.88 -5.01
C ALA A 194 3.54 13.91 -3.51
N LEU A 195 4.58 13.17 -3.10
CA LEU A 195 5.10 13.20 -1.74
C LEU A 195 5.57 14.60 -1.34
N ALA A 196 6.42 15.25 -2.16
CA ALA A 196 6.94 16.58 -1.85
C ALA A 196 5.82 17.62 -1.68
N LEU A 197 4.79 17.55 -2.54
CA LEU A 197 3.62 18.43 -2.43
C LEU A 197 2.76 18.10 -1.21
N SER A 198 2.61 16.82 -0.83
CA SER A 198 1.81 16.40 0.33
C SER A 198 2.37 16.90 1.67
N LEU A 199 3.69 17.08 1.77
CA LEU A 199 4.38 17.49 2.99
C LEU A 199 4.52 19.00 3.14
N ASN A 200 3.83 19.79 2.31
CA ASN A 200 4.03 21.23 2.22
C ASN A 200 5.53 21.56 2.14
N ALA A 201 6.13 21.22 0.99
CA ALA A 201 7.54 21.35 0.56
C ALA A 201 8.45 22.42 1.23
N TYR A 202 7.88 23.48 1.80
CA TYR A 202 8.52 24.51 2.62
C TYR A 202 9.15 24.02 3.94
N GLN A 203 8.63 22.98 4.59
CA GLN A 203 9.14 22.51 5.89
C GLN A 203 10.31 21.51 5.80
N GLN A 204 10.66 21.07 4.59
CA GLN A 204 11.70 20.05 4.37
C GLN A 204 13.07 20.71 4.20
N THR A 205 13.71 21.06 5.33
CA THR A 205 15.04 21.69 5.35
C THR A 205 16.18 20.68 5.18
N ALA A 206 17.06 20.98 4.22
CA ALA A 206 18.44 20.50 4.05
C ALA A 206 18.63 18.97 3.92
N PHE A 207 18.71 18.51 2.67
CA PHE A 207 19.29 17.21 2.33
C PHE A 207 20.73 17.14 2.86
N ARG A 208 20.99 16.20 3.79
CA ARG A 208 22.33 16.00 4.36
C ARG A 208 22.99 14.78 3.73
N GLY A 209 23.98 15.02 2.87
CA GLY A 209 24.77 13.92 2.32
C GLY A 209 23.89 12.91 1.55
N ALA A 210 24.17 11.62 1.72
CA ALA A 210 23.48 10.54 1.01
C ALA A 210 22.18 10.08 1.71
N ASP A 211 21.82 10.68 2.85
CA ASP A 211 20.65 10.25 3.62
C ASP A 211 19.35 10.69 2.93
N LEU A 212 18.42 9.74 2.78
CA LEU A 212 17.06 10.02 2.35
C LEU A 212 16.27 10.60 3.54
N PRO A 213 15.50 11.68 3.34
CA PRO A 213 14.52 12.11 4.34
C PRO A 213 13.57 10.97 4.72
N GLU A 214 13.15 10.92 5.98
CA GLU A 214 12.36 9.80 6.52
C GLU A 214 11.14 9.44 5.64
N HIS A 215 10.34 10.44 5.24
CA HIS A 215 9.15 10.20 4.42
C HIS A 215 9.48 9.63 3.03
N LEU A 216 10.59 10.05 2.43
CA LEU A 216 11.04 9.54 1.14
C LEU A 216 11.54 8.09 1.26
N ASP A 217 12.22 7.77 2.36
CA ASP A 217 12.65 6.40 2.66
C ASP A 217 11.45 5.46 2.89
N ARG A 218 10.42 5.91 3.61
CA ARG A 218 9.17 5.15 3.78
C ARG A 218 8.48 4.88 2.45
N LEU A 219 8.45 5.86 1.55
CA LEU A 219 7.85 5.69 0.23
C LEU A 219 8.65 4.76 -0.67
N THR A 220 9.98 4.83 -0.59
CA THR A 220 10.87 3.84 -1.23
C THR A 220 10.59 2.43 -0.70
N CYS A 221 10.32 2.28 0.60
CA CYS A 221 9.95 1.00 1.19
C CYS A 221 8.66 0.43 0.57
N VAL A 222 7.65 1.26 0.30
CA VAL A 222 6.43 0.85 -0.42
C VAL A 222 6.75 0.31 -1.82
N MET A 223 7.49 1.09 -2.62
CA MET A 223 7.89 0.68 -3.98
C MET A 223 8.69 -0.63 -3.98
N THR A 224 9.67 -0.74 -3.09
CA THR A 224 10.54 -1.92 -3.00
C THR A 224 9.77 -3.17 -2.57
N GLN A 225 8.88 -3.06 -1.59
CA GLN A 225 8.05 -4.18 -1.14
C GLN A 225 7.17 -4.70 -2.26
N GLU A 226 6.54 -3.79 -3.00
CA GLU A 226 5.67 -4.15 -4.12
C GLU A 226 6.44 -4.87 -5.24
N ALA A 227 7.60 -4.34 -5.63
CA ALA A 227 8.43 -4.98 -6.64
C ALA A 227 8.95 -6.37 -6.22
N VAL A 228 9.42 -6.50 -4.96
CA VAL A 228 9.93 -7.78 -4.44
C VAL A 228 8.81 -8.81 -4.34
N ARG A 229 7.62 -8.40 -3.92
CA ARG A 229 6.42 -9.24 -3.89
C ARG A 229 6.10 -9.85 -5.26
N LEU A 230 6.40 -9.13 -6.33
CA LEU A 230 6.16 -9.55 -7.72
C LEU A 230 7.37 -10.24 -8.38
N GLY A 231 8.37 -10.64 -7.58
CA GLY A 231 9.47 -11.48 -8.03
C GLY A 231 10.75 -10.73 -8.39
N LEU A 232 10.83 -9.41 -8.15
CA LEU A 232 12.11 -8.71 -8.29
C LEU A 232 13.06 -9.13 -7.15
N PRO A 233 14.34 -9.44 -7.44
CA PRO A 233 15.29 -9.84 -6.40
C PRO A 233 15.44 -8.75 -5.33
N ALA A 234 15.27 -9.09 -4.05
CA ALA A 234 15.41 -8.14 -2.94
C ALA A 234 16.84 -7.61 -2.76
N GLY A 235 17.86 -8.30 -3.30
CA GLY A 235 19.27 -8.05 -3.04
C GLY A 235 19.77 -6.63 -3.33
N SER A 236 20.94 -6.31 -2.75
CA SER A 236 21.67 -5.02 -2.68
C SER A 236 20.83 -3.79 -2.28
N ASP A 237 21.44 -2.86 -1.54
CA ASP A 237 20.81 -1.57 -1.27
C ASP A 237 20.40 -0.90 -2.60
N TRP A 238 19.12 -0.56 -2.76
CA TRP A 238 18.59 0.02 -3.99
C TRP A 238 19.12 1.45 -4.23
N ARG A 239 19.73 2.05 -3.21
CA ARG A 239 20.47 3.30 -3.29
C ARG A 239 21.84 3.12 -3.95
N PHE A 240 22.33 1.90 -4.08
CA PHE A 240 23.61 1.60 -4.70
C PHE A 240 23.57 1.96 -6.20
N GLY A 241 24.35 2.95 -6.62
CA GLY A 241 24.37 3.46 -8.00
C GLY A 241 23.75 4.85 -8.18
N LEU A 242 23.19 5.45 -7.12
CA LEU A 242 22.82 6.87 -7.16
C LEU A 242 24.06 7.76 -7.32
N ALA A 243 23.92 8.85 -8.08
CA ALA A 243 24.98 9.84 -8.23
C ALA A 243 25.40 10.39 -6.86
N ALA A 244 26.69 10.64 -6.69
CA ALA A 244 27.16 11.40 -5.54
C ALA A 244 26.54 12.81 -5.58
N ASN A 245 26.51 13.51 -4.43
CA ASN A 245 25.95 14.87 -4.34
C ASN A 245 26.79 15.94 -5.08
N ASP A 246 27.66 15.53 -6.00
CA ASP A 246 28.52 16.36 -6.83
C ASP A 246 27.89 16.70 -8.19
N ARG A 247 26.72 16.15 -8.52
CA ARG A 247 25.93 16.53 -9.68
C ARG A 247 24.74 17.44 -9.33
N PRO A 248 24.37 18.38 -10.24
CA PRO A 248 23.12 19.13 -10.11
C PRO A 248 21.92 18.18 -10.17
N LEU A 249 20.81 18.59 -9.55
CA LEU A 249 19.55 17.85 -9.59
C LEU A 249 19.02 17.77 -11.03
N ASP A 250 18.65 16.57 -11.48
CA ASP A 250 18.22 16.28 -12.86
C ASP A 250 16.88 15.52 -12.85
N ALA A 251 15.86 16.15 -12.26
CA ALA A 251 14.51 15.59 -12.26
C ALA A 251 13.99 15.42 -13.70
N PRO A 252 13.36 14.27 -14.05
CA PRO A 252 12.89 13.98 -15.40
C PRO A 252 11.59 14.73 -15.72
N TYR A 253 11.68 16.06 -15.88
CA TYR A 253 10.52 16.95 -16.03
C TYR A 253 9.63 16.61 -17.21
N GLU A 254 10.20 16.18 -18.33
CA GLU A 254 9.44 15.81 -19.52
C GLU A 254 8.53 14.61 -19.24
N LEU A 255 9.04 13.59 -18.54
CA LEU A 255 8.26 12.43 -18.13
C LEU A 255 7.17 12.81 -17.13
N ILE A 256 7.49 13.66 -16.16
CA ILE A 256 6.51 14.17 -15.18
C ILE A 256 5.39 14.94 -15.90
N ALA A 257 5.75 15.91 -16.74
CA ALA A 257 4.79 16.76 -17.44
C ALA A 257 3.86 15.96 -18.37
N SER A 258 4.35 14.86 -18.91
CA SER A 258 3.60 13.97 -19.79
C SER A 258 2.68 12.99 -19.04
N LEU A 259 3.11 12.46 -17.89
CA LEU A 259 2.35 11.45 -17.12
C LEU A 259 1.43 12.03 -16.04
N GLU A 260 1.85 13.11 -15.37
CA GLU A 260 1.10 13.71 -14.25
C GLU A 260 -0.35 14.08 -14.60
N PRO A 261 -0.67 14.63 -15.80
CA PRO A 261 -2.06 14.91 -16.17
C PRO A 261 -2.95 13.66 -16.19
N LEU A 262 -2.45 12.56 -16.78
CA LEU A 262 -3.18 11.28 -16.85
C LEU A 262 -3.40 10.71 -15.46
N ALA A 263 -2.36 10.69 -14.63
CA ALA A 263 -2.45 10.20 -13.26
C ALA A 263 -3.45 11.04 -12.44
N ARG A 264 -3.43 12.37 -12.56
CA ARG A 264 -4.38 13.25 -11.86
C ARG A 264 -5.82 13.05 -12.30
N ASP A 265 -6.06 12.90 -13.61
CA ASP A 265 -7.40 12.64 -14.13
C ASP A 265 -7.92 11.29 -13.60
N PHE A 266 -7.09 10.26 -13.61
CA PHE A 266 -7.41 8.96 -13.02
C PHE A 266 -7.71 9.06 -11.51
N PHE A 267 -6.82 9.66 -10.72
CA PHE A 267 -7.02 9.82 -9.28
C PHE A 267 -8.29 10.61 -8.93
N ARG A 268 -8.68 11.57 -9.77
CA ARG A 268 -9.95 12.29 -9.62
C ARG A 268 -11.14 11.37 -9.83
N VAL A 269 -11.09 10.45 -10.80
CA VAL A 269 -12.18 9.50 -11.09
C VAL A 269 -12.38 8.54 -9.90
N ILE A 270 -11.29 7.99 -9.35
CA ILE A 270 -11.36 7.09 -8.19
C ILE A 270 -11.46 7.81 -6.84
N ARG A 271 -11.61 9.16 -6.86
CA ARG A 271 -11.74 10.02 -5.67
C ARG A 271 -10.56 9.96 -4.68
N MET A 272 -9.37 9.60 -5.17
CA MET A 272 -8.13 9.61 -4.39
C MET A 272 -7.50 11.03 -4.43
N HIS A 273 -8.07 11.96 -3.65
CA HIS A 273 -7.66 13.37 -3.70
C HIS A 273 -6.43 13.71 -2.86
N ASN A 274 -6.10 12.87 -1.87
CA ASN A 274 -4.97 13.11 -0.97
C ASN A 274 -3.64 12.81 -1.68
N LEU A 275 -2.71 13.77 -1.67
CA LEU A 275 -1.43 13.65 -2.36
C LEU A 275 -0.50 12.58 -1.77
N MET A 276 -0.59 12.30 -0.48
CA MET A 276 0.17 11.22 0.16
C MET A 276 -0.35 9.85 -0.29
N ASP A 277 -1.67 9.70 -0.42
CA ASP A 277 -2.30 8.49 -0.97
C ASP A 277 -1.89 8.28 -2.44
N GLN A 278 -1.91 9.35 -3.25
CA GLN A 278 -1.43 9.33 -4.64
C GLN A 278 0.06 8.97 -4.75
N ALA A 279 0.89 9.46 -3.82
CA ALA A 279 2.31 9.12 -3.78
C ALA A 279 2.51 7.61 -3.54
N VAL A 280 1.80 7.03 -2.56
CA VAL A 280 1.81 5.59 -2.26
C VAL A 280 1.32 4.78 -3.45
N ALA A 281 0.17 5.12 -4.03
CA ALA A 281 -0.35 4.43 -5.21
C ALA A 281 0.64 4.45 -6.40
N SER A 282 1.26 5.61 -6.66
CA SER A 282 2.26 5.75 -7.72
C SER A 282 3.56 4.99 -7.40
N ALA A 283 3.96 4.90 -6.14
CA ALA A 283 5.11 4.10 -5.70
C ALA A 283 4.85 2.60 -5.92
N LYS A 284 3.63 2.13 -5.61
CA LYS A 284 3.23 0.73 -5.90
C LYS A 284 3.18 0.46 -7.41
N ALA A 285 2.60 1.36 -8.20
CA ALA A 285 2.63 1.26 -9.67
C ALA A 285 4.08 1.20 -10.20
N THR A 286 4.98 1.99 -9.63
CA THR A 286 6.42 1.93 -9.94
C THR A 286 7.01 0.56 -9.61
N GLY A 287 6.67 -0.01 -8.44
CA GLY A 287 7.10 -1.34 -8.02
C GLY A 287 6.62 -2.45 -8.97
N ARG A 288 5.36 -2.36 -9.42
CA ARG A 288 4.79 -3.25 -10.45
C ARG A 288 5.52 -3.15 -11.78
N MET A 289 5.75 -1.92 -12.26
CA MET A 289 6.48 -1.68 -13.51
C MET A 289 7.93 -2.17 -13.45
N LEU A 290 8.59 -2.02 -12.29
CA LEU A 290 9.91 -2.58 -12.04
C LEU A 290 9.92 -4.10 -12.13
N ALA A 291 8.92 -4.78 -11.57
CA ALA A 291 8.79 -6.23 -11.66
C ALA A 291 8.54 -6.70 -13.11
N VAL A 292 7.77 -5.94 -13.88
CA VAL A 292 7.55 -6.22 -15.32
C VAL A 292 8.85 -6.09 -16.11
N ALA A 293 9.64 -5.04 -15.88
CA ALA A 293 10.84 -4.77 -16.66
C ALA A 293 12.07 -5.59 -16.23
N ALA A 294 12.21 -5.83 -14.93
CA ALA A 294 13.42 -6.37 -14.32
C ALA A 294 13.22 -7.70 -13.59
N GLY A 295 12.00 -8.24 -13.57
CA GLY A 295 11.71 -9.57 -13.01
C GLY A 295 12.04 -10.72 -13.97
N GLY A 296 12.05 -11.93 -13.43
CA GLY A 296 12.21 -13.17 -14.18
C GLY A 296 13.64 -13.51 -14.62
N ASP A 297 13.77 -14.62 -15.36
CA ASP A 297 15.08 -15.18 -15.77
C ASP A 297 15.77 -14.38 -16.88
N ARG A 298 14.99 -13.56 -17.61
CA ARG A 298 15.46 -12.75 -18.75
C ARG A 298 14.84 -11.35 -18.66
N PRO A 299 15.33 -10.50 -17.75
CA PRO A 299 14.82 -9.15 -17.60
C PRO A 299 15.10 -8.33 -18.87
N GLU A 300 14.19 -7.42 -19.22
CA GLU A 300 14.43 -6.43 -20.28
C GLU A 300 15.42 -5.36 -19.81
N VAL A 301 15.34 -5.00 -18.52
CA VAL A 301 16.28 -4.10 -17.84
C VAL A 301 16.85 -4.82 -16.63
N GLU A 302 18.17 -4.97 -16.56
CA GLU A 302 18.82 -5.62 -15.42
C GLU A 302 18.41 -4.96 -14.09
N PRO A 303 18.08 -5.72 -13.02
CA PRO A 303 17.68 -5.17 -11.73
C PRO A 303 18.66 -4.15 -11.15
N VAL A 304 19.95 -4.35 -11.39
CA VAL A 304 21.02 -3.44 -10.93
C VAL A 304 20.98 -2.06 -11.61
N ILE A 305 20.26 -1.94 -12.73
CA ILE A 305 20.03 -0.69 -13.47
C ILE A 305 18.64 -0.12 -13.18
N ALA A 306 17.61 -0.98 -13.18
CA ALA A 306 16.23 -0.56 -12.99
C ALA A 306 15.98 0.03 -11.59
N LYS A 307 16.56 -0.57 -10.53
CA LYS A 307 16.37 -0.09 -9.15
C LYS A 307 16.96 1.30 -8.93
N PRO A 308 18.24 1.59 -9.30
CA PRO A 308 18.79 2.93 -9.11
C PRO A 308 18.13 3.96 -10.02
N LEU A 309 17.65 3.57 -11.20
CA LEU A 309 16.89 4.46 -12.09
C LEU A 309 15.61 4.96 -11.44
N ALA A 310 14.81 4.06 -10.86
CA ALA A 310 13.60 4.43 -10.12
C ALA A 310 13.94 5.34 -8.93
N MET A 311 14.98 4.97 -8.15
CA MET A 311 15.41 5.72 -6.98
C MET A 311 15.90 7.14 -7.33
N ALA A 312 16.66 7.29 -8.41
CA ALA A 312 17.15 8.58 -8.89
C ALA A 312 15.98 9.48 -9.28
N ALA A 313 15.07 8.97 -10.11
CA ALA A 313 13.90 9.73 -10.57
C ALA A 313 13.02 10.22 -9.40
N MET A 314 12.74 9.36 -8.40
CA MET A 314 11.96 9.74 -7.21
C MET A 314 12.70 10.79 -6.38
N THR A 315 13.96 10.52 -6.07
CA THR A 315 14.77 11.33 -5.14
C THR A 315 15.07 12.70 -5.71
N GLU A 316 15.47 12.78 -6.98
CA GLU A 316 15.80 14.03 -7.64
C GLU A 316 14.55 14.89 -7.86
N THR A 317 13.42 14.28 -8.20
CA THR A 317 12.14 14.99 -8.30
C THR A 317 11.72 15.56 -6.94
N TYR A 318 11.75 14.73 -5.89
CA TYR A 318 11.43 15.17 -4.53
C TYR A 318 12.33 16.34 -4.10
N LYS A 319 13.65 16.20 -4.27
CA LYS A 319 14.65 17.24 -3.95
C LYS A 319 14.39 18.54 -4.69
N THR A 320 14.05 18.44 -5.97
CA THR A 320 13.88 19.62 -6.82
C THR A 320 12.62 20.39 -6.46
N VAL A 321 11.50 19.69 -6.24
CA VAL A 321 10.24 20.33 -5.79
C VAL A 321 10.45 21.01 -4.43
N CYS A 322 11.05 20.33 -3.45
CA CYS A 322 11.34 20.92 -2.15
C CYS A 322 12.21 22.18 -2.26
N THR A 323 13.22 22.17 -3.12
CA THR A 323 14.13 23.31 -3.33
C THR A 323 13.42 24.48 -4.01
N GLN A 324 12.59 24.23 -5.03
CA GLN A 324 11.82 25.28 -5.71
C GLN A 324 10.86 25.98 -4.75
N TYR A 325 10.14 25.23 -3.91
CA TYR A 325 9.23 25.81 -2.93
C TYR A 325 9.96 26.60 -1.84
N ALA A 326 11.13 26.12 -1.39
CA ALA A 326 11.96 26.86 -0.45
C ALA A 326 12.41 28.22 -1.03
N ILE A 327 12.78 28.28 -2.32
CA ILE A 327 13.14 29.53 -3.00
C ILE A 327 11.94 30.47 -3.11
N MET A 328 10.76 29.96 -3.48
CA MET A 328 9.54 30.77 -3.66
C MET A 328 8.97 31.33 -2.35
N SER A 329 9.38 30.78 -1.21
CA SER A 329 8.87 31.14 0.11
C SER A 329 9.85 31.99 0.93
N MET A 330 10.98 32.38 0.33
CA MET A 330 11.92 33.40 0.84
C MET A 330 11.61 34.76 0.21
#